data_AF-U9SI50-F1
#
_entry.id   AF-U9SI50-F1
#
_cell.length_a   1.000
_cell.length_b   1.000
_cell.length_c   1.000
_cell.angle_alpha   90.00
_cell.angle_beta   90.00
_cell.angle_gamma   90.00
#
_symmetry.space_group_name_H-M   'P 1'
#
loop_
_entity.id
_entity.type
_entity.pdbx_description
1 polymer ?
#
loop_
_entity_poly.entity_id
_entity_poly.type
_entity_poly.pdbx_seq_one_letter_code
_entity_poly.pdbx_strand_id
1 'polypeptide(L)'
;MENVDEFKTYIALPTVSGETLDPLEWWRINETQYPQLSKMAHDYLAIPATSVPSEQCFSISKNLITNNRNRLIGKTVRISMCLKSWNYLLNNE
;
A
#
# COMPACT_ATOMS: atom_id res chain seq x y z
N MET A 1 8.13 -21.27 -25.39
CA MET A 1 7.11 -21.10 -24.34
C MET A 1 6.02 -20.25 -24.95
N GLU A 2 4.83 -20.79 -25.13
CA GLU A 2 3.70 -19.99 -25.62
C GLU A 2 3.49 -18.81 -24.68
N ASN A 3 3.36 -17.63 -25.27
CA ASN A 3 2.95 -16.42 -24.58
C ASN A 3 1.46 -16.58 -24.28
N VAL A 4 1.16 -17.32 -23.19
CA VAL A 4 -0.20 -17.49 -22.70
C VAL A 4 -0.66 -16.14 -22.17
N ASP A 5 -1.78 -15.68 -22.69
CA ASP A 5 -2.42 -14.42 -22.31
C ASP A 5 -2.94 -14.52 -20.87
N GLU A 6 -2.12 -14.05 -19.91
CA GLU A 6 -2.41 -14.04 -18.47
C GLU A 6 -3.80 -13.48 -18.16
N PHE A 7 -4.18 -12.41 -18.85
CA PHE A 7 -5.46 -11.75 -18.66
C PHE A 7 -6.63 -12.67 -19.02
N LYS A 8 -6.57 -13.33 -20.18
CA LYS A 8 -7.61 -14.30 -20.58
C LYS A 8 -7.74 -15.45 -19.61
N THR A 9 -6.62 -15.95 -19.08
CA THR A 9 -6.64 -17.02 -18.09
C THR A 9 -7.28 -16.55 -16.78
N TYR A 10 -6.94 -15.34 -16.32
CA TYR A 10 -7.49 -14.78 -15.08
C TYR A 10 -9.00 -14.53 -15.17
N ILE A 11 -9.49 -13.89 -16.23
CA ILE A 11 -10.93 -13.57 -16.38
C ILE A 11 -11.80 -14.82 -16.57
N ALA A 12 -11.20 -15.95 -16.97
CA ALA A 12 -11.90 -17.22 -17.13
C ALA A 12 -12.07 -17.98 -15.81
N LEU A 13 -11.43 -17.54 -14.72
CA LEU A 13 -11.56 -18.16 -13.41
C LEU A 13 -12.98 -17.95 -12.84
N PRO A 14 -13.49 -18.93 -12.07
CA PRO A 14 -14.74 -18.74 -11.35
C PRO A 14 -14.62 -17.64 -10.30
N THR A 15 -15.65 -16.82 -10.17
CA THR A 15 -15.71 -15.77 -9.15
C THR A 15 -15.71 -16.39 -7.76
N VAL A 16 -14.74 -15.99 -6.93
CA VAL A 16 -14.66 -16.37 -5.52
C VAL A 16 -15.40 -15.32 -4.68
N SER A 17 -16.25 -15.74 -3.75
CA SER A 17 -16.92 -14.81 -2.81
C SER A 17 -15.89 -14.11 -1.91
N GLY A 18 -15.94 -12.78 -1.87
CA GLY A 18 -14.91 -11.93 -1.26
C GLY A 18 -14.93 -11.82 0.27
N GLU A 19 -15.68 -12.65 0.99
CA GLU A 19 -15.78 -12.56 2.45
C GLU A 19 -14.56 -13.15 3.19
N THR A 20 -13.77 -14.00 2.54
CA THR A 20 -12.64 -14.72 3.17
C THR A 20 -11.31 -14.56 2.45
N LEU A 21 -11.27 -13.79 1.35
CA LEU A 21 -10.08 -13.69 0.51
C LEU A 21 -9.44 -12.31 0.63
N ASP A 22 -8.17 -12.28 1.03
CA ASP A 22 -7.32 -11.10 0.87
C ASP A 22 -6.80 -11.04 -0.58
N PRO A 23 -7.18 -10.02 -1.37
CA PRO A 23 -6.72 -9.87 -2.75
C PRO A 23 -5.20 -9.77 -2.87
N LEU A 24 -4.52 -9.11 -1.93
CA LEU A 24 -3.06 -8.95 -1.98
C LEU A 24 -2.36 -10.29 -1.79
N GLU A 25 -2.85 -11.11 -0.85
CA GLU A 25 -2.32 -12.45 -0.62
C GLU A 25 -2.58 -13.38 -1.81
N TRP A 26 -3.74 -13.27 -2.45
CA TRP A 26 -4.04 -14.04 -3.66
C TRP A 26 -3.06 -13.74 -4.79
N TRP A 27 -2.79 -12.46 -5.07
CA TRP A 27 -1.82 -12.06 -6.11
C TRP A 27 -0.39 -12.47 -5.76
N ARG A 28 -0.02 -12.43 -4.48
CA ARG A 28 1.28 -12.90 -3.99
C ARG A 28 1.47 -14.41 -4.23
N ILE A 29 0.45 -15.22 -3.95
CA ILE A 29 0.51 -16.68 -4.15
C ILE A 29 0.56 -17.04 -5.64
N ASN A 30 -0.18 -16.31 -6.49
CA ASN A 30 -0.32 -16.61 -7.91
C ASN A 30 0.68 -15.85 -8.81
N GLU A 31 1.68 -15.17 -8.25
CA GLU A 31 2.67 -14.39 -9.00
C GLU A 31 3.44 -15.21 -10.04
N THR A 32 3.70 -16.49 -9.75
CA THR A 32 4.37 -17.39 -10.69
C THR A 32 3.51 -17.73 -11.92
N GLN A 33 2.19 -17.75 -11.76
CA GLN A 33 1.23 -18.01 -12.83
C GLN A 33 0.92 -16.73 -13.63
N TYR A 34 0.98 -15.57 -12.97
CA TYR A 34 0.61 -14.27 -13.54
C TYR A 34 1.71 -13.20 -13.32
N PRO A 35 2.93 -13.38 -13.86
CA PRO A 35 4.10 -12.55 -13.51
C PRO A 35 4.00 -11.09 -13.95
N GLN A 36 3.16 -10.75 -14.93
CA GLN A 36 2.93 -9.34 -15.33
C GLN A 36 1.67 -8.78 -14.66
N LEU A 37 0.61 -9.57 -14.62
CA LEU A 37 -0.67 -9.13 -14.07
C LEU A 37 -0.61 -8.96 -12.54
N SER A 38 0.17 -9.77 -11.82
CA SER A 38 0.39 -9.61 -10.38
C SER A 38 1.03 -8.27 -10.04
N LYS A 39 2.02 -7.82 -10.81
CA LYS A 39 2.68 -6.52 -10.61
C LYS A 39 1.69 -5.38 -10.76
N MET A 40 0.89 -5.40 -11.83
CA MET A 40 -0.17 -4.43 -12.02
C MET A 40 -1.18 -4.47 -10.87
N ALA A 41 -1.60 -5.66 -10.45
CA ALA A 41 -2.55 -5.81 -9.36
C ALA A 41 -2.00 -5.24 -8.04
N HIS A 42 -0.74 -5.50 -7.71
CA HIS A 42 -0.09 -4.91 -6.53
C HIS A 42 -0.03 -3.38 -6.60
N ASP A 43 0.29 -2.81 -7.76
CA ASP A 43 0.30 -1.35 -7.95
C ASP A 43 -1.09 -0.74 -7.73
N TYR A 44 -2.15 -1.36 -8.26
CA TYR A 44 -3.52 -0.86 -8.11
C TYR A 44 -4.10 -1.07 -6.71
N LEU A 45 -3.85 -2.24 -6.09
CA LEU A 45 -4.38 -2.58 -4.76
C LEU A 45 -3.67 -1.81 -3.64
N ALA A 46 -2.45 -1.32 -3.87
CA ALA A 46 -1.74 -0.47 -2.91
C ALA A 46 -2.35 0.94 -2.79
N ILE A 47 -3.21 1.35 -3.72
CA ILE A 47 -3.84 2.67 -3.71
C ILE A 47 -4.91 2.70 -2.60
N PRO A 48 -4.81 3.60 -1.61
CA PRO A 48 -5.85 3.72 -0.59
C PRO A 48 -7.15 4.20 -1.22
N ALA A 49 -8.26 3.56 -0.86
CA ALA A 49 -9.59 3.90 -1.39
C ALA A 49 -10.08 5.30 -0.96
N THR A 50 -9.50 5.88 0.09
CA THR A 50 -9.94 7.16 0.66
C THR A 50 -8.75 8.06 1.01
N SER A 51 -9.01 9.36 1.22
CA SER A 51 -8.02 10.32 1.72
C SER A 51 -7.65 10.11 3.20
N VAL A 52 -8.34 9.22 3.92
CA VAL A 52 -8.18 9.02 5.37
C VAL A 52 -6.72 8.82 5.81
N PRO A 53 -5.88 8.00 5.12
CA PRO A 53 -4.47 7.84 5.52
C PRO A 53 -3.68 9.14 5.44
N SER A 54 -3.96 9.99 4.45
CA SER A 54 -3.32 11.30 4.30
C SER A 54 -3.77 12.27 5.39
N GLU A 55 -5.06 12.29 5.75
CA GLU A 55 -5.60 13.11 6.83
C GLU A 55 -5.05 12.69 8.20
N GLN A 56 -4.94 11.38 8.43
CA GLN A 56 -4.31 10.84 9.62
C GLN A 56 -2.84 11.26 9.71
N CYS A 57 -2.10 11.21 8.60
CA CYS A 57 -0.72 11.71 8.54
C CYS A 57 -0.65 13.18 8.95
N PHE A 58 -1.52 14.04 8.39
CA PHE A 58 -1.56 15.48 8.74
C PHE A 58 -1.96 15.73 10.19
N SER A 59 -2.89 14.93 10.73
CA SER A 59 -3.25 15.00 12.14
C SER A 59 -2.06 14.68 13.05
N ILE A 60 -1.29 13.64 12.73
CA ILE A 60 -0.06 13.28 13.45
C ILE A 60 0.99 14.39 13.32
N SER A 61 1.10 15.05 12.16
CA SER A 61 2.02 16.18 11.96
C SER A 61 1.78 17.33 12.93
N LYS A 62 0.53 17.57 13.35
CA LYS A 62 0.20 18.62 14.33
C LYS A 62 0.89 18.41 15.68
N ASN A 63 1.17 17.14 16.05
CA ASN A 63 1.92 16.84 17.27
C ASN A 63 3.43 17.08 17.13
N LEU A 64 3.94 17.09 15.89
CA LEU A 64 5.34 17.42 15.59
C LEU A 64 5.55 18.94 15.54
N ILE A 65 4.62 19.67 14.91
CA ILE A 65 4.63 21.13 14.80
C ILE A 65 3.74 21.71 15.90
N THR A 66 4.28 21.84 17.10
CA THR A 66 3.58 22.49 18.23
C THR A 66 3.96 23.95 18.35
N ASN A 67 3.22 24.74 19.13
CA ASN A 67 3.54 26.15 19.40
C ASN A 67 4.98 26.35 19.90
N ASN A 68 5.51 25.39 20.67
CA ASN A 68 6.89 25.42 21.19
C ASN A 68 7.93 24.91 20.17
N ARG A 69 7.51 24.21 19.11
CA ARG A 69 8.37 23.60 18.06
C ARG A 69 8.01 24.12 16.66
N ASN A 70 7.72 25.41 16.56
CA ASN A 70 7.27 26.05 15.31
C ASN A 70 8.39 26.48 14.35
N ARG A 71 9.67 26.32 14.73
CA ARG A 71 10.85 26.70 13.92
C ARG A 71 11.39 25.56 13.04
N LEU A 72 10.70 24.43 12.96
CA LEU A 72 11.11 23.31 12.10
C LEU A 72 10.82 23.66 10.63
N ILE A 73 11.83 23.54 9.79
CA ILE A 73 11.64 23.66 8.34
C ILE A 73 10.88 22.43 7.81
N GLY A 74 10.12 22.61 6.73
CA GLY A 74 9.27 21.55 6.15
C GLY A 74 10.04 20.26 5.82
N LYS A 75 11.32 20.36 5.43
CA LYS A 75 12.19 19.19 5.21
C LYS A 75 12.36 18.35 6.48
N THR A 76 12.62 18.99 7.62
CA THR A 76 12.80 18.30 8.91
C THR A 76 11.50 17.64 9.35
N VAL A 77 10.36 18.31 9.18
CA VAL A 77 9.04 17.72 9.50
C VAL A 77 8.81 16.45 8.67
N ARG A 78 9.04 16.50 7.35
CA ARG A 78 8.88 15.34 6.46
C ARG A 78 9.76 14.17 6.89
N ILE A 79 11.04 14.41 7.14
CA ILE A 79 11.98 13.37 7.60
C ILE A 79 11.50 12.75 8.91
N SER A 80 11.09 13.56 9.88
CA SER A 80 10.58 13.05 11.17
C SER A 80 9.31 12.21 11.02
N MET A 81 8.40 12.61 10.13
CA MET A 81 7.19 11.83 9.83
C MET A 81 7.52 10.49 9.17
N CYS A 82 8.37 10.49 8.14
CA CYS A 82 8.82 9.26 7.47
C CYS A 82 9.51 8.33 8.45
N LEU A 83 10.46 8.85 9.25
CA LEU A 83 11.19 8.05 10.24
C LEU A 83 10.24 7.40 11.25
N LYS A 84 9.24 8.14 11.74
CA LYS A 84 8.22 7.60 12.65
C LYS A 84 7.40 6.50 11.98
N SER A 85 6.94 6.73 10.74
CA SER A 85 6.15 5.75 9.99
C SER A 85 6.94 4.46 9.71
N TRP A 86 8.17 4.58 9.22
CA TRP A 86 9.02 3.43 8.94
C TRP A 86 9.41 2.68 10.20
N ASN A 87 9.71 3.39 11.29
CA ASN A 87 9.98 2.75 12.57
C ASN A 87 8.77 1.97 13.09
N TYR A 88 7.55 2.47 12.89
CA TYR A 88 6.34 1.71 13.24
C TYR A 88 6.22 0.43 12.40
N LEU A 89 6.37 0.53 11.07
CA LEU A 89 6.30 -0.62 10.17
C LEU A 89 7.36 -1.68 10.50
N LEU A 90 8.61 -1.28 10.71
CA LEU A 90 9.73 -2.22 10.98
C LEU A 90 9.65 -2.93 12.35
N ASN A 91 8.90 -2.38 13.32
CA ASN A 91 8.82 -2.94 14.68
C ASN A 91 7.47 -3.59 15.00
N ASN A 92 6.50 -3.56 14.07
CA ASN A 92 5.16 -4.13 14.25
C ASN A 92 4.77 -5.10 13.11
N GLU A 93 5.76 -5.58 12.35
CA GLU A 93 5.65 -6.77 11.49
C GLU A 93 6.00 -8.04 12.28
#